data_AF-A0A8B4BYB5-F1
#
_entry.id   AF-A0A8B4BYB5-F1
#
_cell.length_a   1.000
_cell.length_b   1.000
_cell.length_c   1.000
_cell.angle_alpha   90.00
_cell.angle_beta   90.00
_cell.angle_gamma   90.00
#
_symmetry.space_group_name_H-M   'P 1'
#
loop_
_entity.id
_entity.type
_entity.pdbx_description
1 polymer ?
#
loop_
_entity_poly.entity_id
_entity_poly.type
_entity_poly.pdbx_seq_one_letter_code
_entity_poly.pdbx_strand_id
1 'polypeptide(L)'
;MTKPEDSRELVRLAKDAFGGVVVIFLNAGIMPDSPLSALKTDEWNSMIGINIKGVLNGIAAVLPTFIAQKSGHIITTSSVAGLKAYPGGAVYGATKWAVRDLMEVLRMESAQEGTNIRTATIYPATINTELLETITDKNTSQGMTALYEQYGITPDRVANLIVSPNFPAVFLSQKKKPGTGIMPVPGLFKKTPNLIKPCFFKILVFFAVIPFRILVELANRLFHFPIVFIYFFYLII
;
A
#
# COMPACT_ATOMS: atom_id res chain seq x y z
N MET A 1 -13.77 2.57 -3.14
CA MET A 1 -12.63 1.87 -3.80
C MET A 1 -13.01 0.52 -4.42
N THR A 2 -13.90 -0.28 -3.81
CA THR A 2 -14.38 -1.55 -4.42
C THR A 2 -15.30 -1.30 -5.63
N LYS A 3 -15.90 -0.11 -5.70
CA LYS A 3 -16.61 0.42 -6.85
C LYS A 3 -15.68 1.27 -7.73
N PRO A 4 -15.59 1.01 -9.05
CA PRO A 4 -14.72 1.77 -9.97
C PRO A 4 -15.02 3.28 -10.01
N GLU A 5 -16.29 3.67 -9.88
CA GLU A 5 -16.76 5.06 -9.88
C GLU A 5 -16.19 5.87 -8.73
N ASP A 6 -16.10 5.30 -7.52
CA ASP A 6 -15.50 5.98 -6.37
C ASP A 6 -14.05 6.38 -6.66
N SER A 7 -13.28 5.48 -7.29
CA SER A 7 -11.86 5.73 -7.59
C SER A 7 -11.71 6.81 -8.67
N ARG A 8 -12.59 6.82 -9.68
CA ARG A 8 -12.62 7.88 -10.70
C ARG A 8 -12.96 9.23 -10.08
N GLU A 9 -13.97 9.26 -9.22
CA GLU A 9 -14.40 10.48 -8.55
C GLU A 9 -13.31 11.02 -7.62
N LEU A 10 -12.61 10.14 -6.89
CA LEU A 10 -11.47 10.53 -6.07
C LEU A 10 -10.35 11.20 -6.89
N VAL A 11 -9.99 10.61 -8.04
CA VAL A 11 -8.97 11.19 -8.93
C VAL A 11 -9.46 12.52 -9.51
N ARG A 12 -10.74 12.63 -9.89
CA ARG A 12 -11.33 13.88 -10.37
C ARG A 12 -11.25 14.98 -9.31
N LEU A 13 -11.72 14.70 -8.09
CA LEU A 13 -11.69 15.65 -6.97
C LEU A 13 -10.27 16.14 -6.68
N ALA A 14 -9.28 15.25 -6.72
CA ALA A 14 -7.90 15.64 -6.52
C ALA A 14 -7.36 16.54 -7.64
N LYS A 15 -7.70 16.25 -8.90
CA LYS A 15 -7.35 17.11 -10.04
C LYS A 15 -7.96 18.49 -9.89
N ASP A 16 -9.25 18.56 -9.52
CA ASP A 16 -9.97 19.82 -9.37
C ASP A 16 -9.44 20.65 -8.20
N ALA A 17 -9.11 20.01 -7.07
CA ALA A 17 -8.61 20.70 -5.88
C ALA A 17 -7.14 21.14 -6.00
N PHE A 18 -6.29 20.37 -6.68
CA PHE A 18 -4.83 20.58 -6.65
C PHE A 18 -4.20 20.91 -8.01
N GLY A 19 -5.01 20.92 -9.07
CA GLY A 19 -4.61 21.18 -10.46
C GLY A 19 -3.99 19.97 -11.17
N GLY A 20 -3.97 18.79 -10.53
CA GLY A 20 -3.39 17.58 -11.10
C GLY A 20 -3.11 16.49 -10.06
N VAL A 21 -2.67 15.33 -10.55
CA VAL A 21 -2.26 14.19 -9.72
C VAL A 21 -0.92 13.68 -10.23
N VAL A 22 0.05 13.52 -9.33
CA VAL A 22 1.40 13.01 -9.67
C VAL A 22 1.77 11.74 -8.91
N VAL A 23 1.07 11.45 -7.81
CA VAL A 23 1.22 10.23 -7.02
C VAL A 23 -0.16 9.73 -6.61
N ILE A 24 -0.35 8.41 -6.59
CA ILE A 24 -1.49 7.76 -5.93
C ILE A 24 -0.98 6.63 -5.04
N PHE A 25 -1.52 6.53 -3.83
CA PHE A 25 -1.20 5.45 -2.90
C PHE A 25 -2.38 4.52 -2.71
N LEU A 26 -2.27 3.30 -3.26
CA LEU A 26 -3.31 2.26 -3.18
C LEU A 26 -3.00 1.36 -1.98
N ASN A 27 -3.28 1.89 -0.79
CA ASN A 27 -2.94 1.26 0.49
C ASN A 27 -4.06 0.41 1.09
N ALA A 28 -5.33 0.70 0.77
CA ALA A 28 -6.48 0.07 1.40
C ALA A 28 -6.42 -1.47 1.29
N GLY A 29 -6.68 -2.15 2.39
CA GLY A 29 -6.65 -3.62 2.44
C GLY A 29 -7.21 -4.16 3.75
N ILE A 30 -7.69 -5.39 3.71
CA ILE A 30 -8.17 -6.16 4.87
C ILE A 30 -7.46 -7.52 4.94
N MET A 31 -7.48 -8.14 6.12
CA MET A 31 -6.84 -9.43 6.39
C MET A 31 -7.71 -10.31 7.31
N PRO A 32 -8.95 -10.69 6.93
CA PRO A 32 -9.71 -11.72 7.62
C PRO A 32 -9.07 -13.11 7.39
N ASP A 33 -7.90 -13.33 7.98
CA ASP A 33 -7.14 -14.57 7.84
C ASP A 33 -7.84 -15.72 8.57
N SER A 34 -7.86 -16.88 7.92
CA SER A 34 -8.38 -18.12 8.49
C SER A 34 -7.74 -19.33 7.79
N PRO A 35 -7.70 -20.51 8.42
CA PRO A 35 -7.45 -21.75 7.71
C PRO A 35 -8.47 -21.93 6.57
N LEU A 36 -8.05 -22.50 5.44
CA LEU A 36 -8.95 -22.78 4.32
C LEU A 36 -10.08 -23.75 4.71
N SER A 37 -9.83 -24.65 5.66
CA SER A 37 -10.82 -25.58 6.21
C SER A 37 -11.96 -24.89 6.97
N ALA A 38 -11.81 -23.61 7.35
CA ALA A 38 -12.88 -22.83 7.96
C ALA A 38 -13.93 -22.34 6.94
N LEU A 39 -13.64 -22.45 5.63
CA LEU A 39 -14.59 -22.18 4.53
C LEU A 39 -15.29 -20.81 4.61
N LYS A 40 -14.61 -19.77 5.10
CA LYS A 40 -15.15 -18.40 5.23
C LYS A 40 -15.13 -17.67 3.89
N THR A 41 -15.87 -18.19 2.91
CA THR A 41 -15.83 -17.74 1.51
C THR A 41 -16.18 -16.27 1.33
N ASP A 42 -17.05 -15.71 2.18
CA ASP A 42 -17.42 -14.30 2.12
C ASP A 42 -16.24 -13.37 2.47
N GLU A 43 -15.40 -13.79 3.41
CA GLU A 43 -14.17 -13.10 3.78
C GLU A 43 -13.12 -13.21 2.66
N TRP A 44 -13.08 -14.34 1.96
CA TRP A 44 -12.22 -14.51 0.78
C TRP A 44 -12.61 -13.55 -0.33
N ASN A 45 -13.92 -13.48 -0.63
CA ASN A 45 -14.46 -12.54 -1.62
C ASN A 45 -14.21 -11.08 -1.22
N SER A 46 -14.35 -10.76 0.07
CA SER A 46 -14.07 -9.42 0.60
C SER A 46 -12.59 -9.05 0.43
N MET A 47 -11.66 -9.96 0.74
CA MET A 47 -10.22 -9.76 0.51
C MET A 47 -9.92 -9.54 -0.98
N ILE A 48 -10.47 -10.36 -1.88
CA ILE A 48 -10.28 -10.18 -3.33
C ILE A 48 -10.85 -8.83 -3.79
N GLY A 49 -12.04 -8.48 -3.32
CA GLY A 49 -12.71 -7.23 -3.66
C GLY A 49 -11.91 -6.00 -3.26
N ILE A 50 -11.39 -5.97 -2.03
CA ILE A 50 -10.66 -4.80 -1.52
C ILE A 50 -9.20 -4.84 -1.98
N ASN A 51 -8.48 -5.93 -1.73
CA ASN A 51 -7.03 -5.99 -1.89
C ASN A 51 -6.59 -6.10 -3.36
N ILE A 52 -7.42 -6.68 -4.25
CA ILE A 52 -7.12 -6.81 -5.68
C ILE A 52 -7.95 -5.82 -6.49
N LYS A 53 -9.29 -5.94 -6.47
CA LYS A 53 -10.15 -5.10 -7.32
C LYS A 53 -10.02 -3.62 -6.94
N GLY A 54 -9.89 -3.30 -5.65
CA GLY A 54 -9.63 -1.93 -5.20
C GLY A 54 -8.35 -1.32 -5.79
N VAL A 55 -7.27 -2.11 -5.88
CA VAL A 55 -6.01 -1.68 -6.52
C VAL A 55 -6.22 -1.47 -8.02
N LEU A 56 -6.83 -2.42 -8.72
CA LEU A 56 -7.13 -2.31 -10.16
C LEU A 56 -8.00 -1.09 -10.46
N ASN A 57 -9.01 -0.82 -9.65
CA ASN A 57 -9.88 0.35 -9.80
C ASN A 57 -9.08 1.66 -9.65
N GLY A 58 -8.14 1.72 -8.69
CA GLY A 58 -7.27 2.87 -8.50
C GLY A 58 -6.31 3.08 -9.67
N ILE A 59 -5.70 2.00 -10.17
CA ILE A 59 -4.86 2.03 -11.38
C ILE A 59 -5.68 2.55 -12.56
N ALA A 60 -6.83 1.93 -12.85
CA ALA A 60 -7.69 2.32 -13.96
C ALA A 60 -8.14 3.79 -13.89
N ALA A 61 -8.39 4.31 -12.69
CA ALA A 61 -8.78 5.71 -12.50
C ALA A 61 -7.66 6.71 -12.80
N VAL A 62 -6.41 6.41 -12.43
CA VAL A 62 -5.29 7.35 -12.53
C VAL A 62 -4.49 7.21 -13.83
N LEU A 63 -4.46 6.01 -14.40
CA LEU A 63 -3.58 5.64 -15.51
C LEU A 63 -3.75 6.55 -16.75
N PRO A 64 -4.98 6.92 -17.18
CA PRO A 64 -5.15 7.85 -18.31
C PRO A 64 -4.47 9.20 -18.08
N THR A 65 -4.52 9.72 -16.85
CA THR A 65 -3.84 10.97 -16.50
C THR A 65 -2.32 10.80 -16.54
N PHE A 66 -1.81 9.69 -16.00
CA PHE A 66 -0.37 9.41 -15.96
C PHE A 66 0.23 9.13 -17.34
N ILE A 67 -0.50 8.45 -18.23
CA ILE A 67 -0.11 8.24 -19.63
C ILE A 67 -0.06 9.58 -20.37
N ALA A 68 -1.11 10.41 -20.25
CA ALA A 68 -1.18 11.70 -20.94
C ALA A 68 -0.04 12.65 -20.52
N GLN A 69 0.31 12.68 -19.23
CA GLN A 69 1.42 13.51 -18.72
C GLN A 69 2.80 12.87 -18.89
N LYS A 70 2.88 11.61 -19.37
CA LYS A 70 4.10 10.79 -19.44
C LYS A 70 4.92 10.83 -18.15
N SER A 71 4.24 10.76 -17.02
CA SER A 71 4.82 10.81 -15.68
C SER A 71 3.80 10.32 -14.66
N GLY A 72 4.26 9.88 -13.50
CA GLY A 72 3.39 9.50 -12.39
C GLY A 72 4.07 8.51 -11.47
N HIS A 73 3.50 8.31 -10.29
CA HIS A 73 3.97 7.30 -9.34
C HIS A 73 2.78 6.58 -8.71
N ILE A 74 2.72 5.26 -8.88
CA ILE A 74 1.73 4.42 -8.23
C ILE A 74 2.45 3.66 -7.11
N ILE A 75 2.04 3.93 -5.87
CA ILE A 75 2.54 3.25 -4.69
C ILE A 75 1.47 2.27 -4.24
N THR A 76 1.85 1.06 -3.83
CA THR A 76 0.93 0.07 -3.27
C THR A 76 1.48 -0.58 -2.02
N THR A 77 0.55 -1.12 -1.21
CA THR A 77 0.89 -1.87 0.01
C THR A 77 0.62 -3.36 -0.23
N SER A 78 1.70 -4.11 -0.45
CA SER A 78 1.70 -5.57 -0.38
C SER A 78 1.86 -6.03 1.09
N SER A 79 2.64 -7.08 1.34
CA SER A 79 3.00 -7.58 2.68
C SER A 79 4.17 -8.55 2.54
N VAL A 80 4.85 -8.88 3.64
CA VAL A 80 5.69 -10.10 3.67
C VAL A 80 4.93 -11.36 3.24
N ALA A 81 3.61 -11.39 3.42
CA ALA A 81 2.71 -12.43 2.87
C ALA A 81 2.71 -12.47 1.33
N GLY A 82 3.01 -11.34 0.68
CA GLY A 82 3.23 -11.18 -0.76
C GLY A 82 4.56 -11.74 -1.27
N LEU A 83 5.42 -12.23 -0.37
CA LEU A 83 6.73 -12.81 -0.69
C LEU A 83 6.89 -14.25 -0.20
N LYS A 84 6.14 -14.64 0.84
CA LYS A 84 6.22 -15.97 1.45
C LYS A 84 4.85 -16.43 1.94
N ALA A 85 4.56 -17.71 1.72
CA ALA A 85 3.35 -18.36 2.24
C ALA A 85 3.49 -18.81 3.70
N TYR A 86 2.37 -18.81 4.42
CA TYR A 86 2.23 -19.38 5.76
C TYR A 86 0.82 -19.96 5.96
N PRO A 87 0.64 -21.01 6.79
CA PRO A 87 -0.68 -21.55 7.10
C PRO A 87 -1.59 -20.50 7.75
N GLY A 88 -2.87 -20.48 7.35
CA GLY A 88 -3.86 -19.53 7.85
C GLY A 88 -3.94 -18.20 7.08
N GLY A 89 -2.97 -17.90 6.21
CA GLY A 89 -2.94 -16.67 5.40
C GLY A 89 -3.09 -16.89 3.90
N ALA A 90 -3.72 -17.98 3.47
CA ALA A 90 -3.71 -18.41 2.06
C ALA A 90 -4.30 -17.35 1.11
N VAL A 91 -5.50 -16.85 1.42
CA VAL A 91 -6.19 -15.88 0.55
C VAL A 91 -5.55 -14.50 0.66
N TYR A 92 -5.27 -14.02 1.86
CA TYR A 92 -4.56 -12.74 2.03
C TYR A 92 -3.22 -12.74 1.30
N GLY A 93 -2.40 -13.77 1.51
CA GLY A 93 -1.13 -13.99 0.79
C GLY A 93 -1.32 -13.95 -0.72
N ALA A 94 -2.28 -14.71 -1.26
CA ALA A 94 -2.59 -14.69 -2.69
C ALA A 94 -2.93 -13.28 -3.20
N THR A 95 -3.72 -12.49 -2.46
CA THR A 95 -4.01 -11.10 -2.86
C THR A 95 -2.76 -10.22 -2.88
N LYS A 96 -1.84 -10.40 -1.92
CA LYS A 96 -0.61 -9.61 -1.83
C LYS A 96 0.44 -10.01 -2.87
N TRP A 97 0.44 -11.28 -3.30
CA TRP A 97 1.19 -11.74 -4.48
C TRP A 97 0.63 -11.14 -5.77
N ALA A 98 -0.70 -11.12 -5.94
CA ALA A 98 -1.33 -10.49 -7.09
C ALA A 98 -0.96 -9.00 -7.20
N VAL A 99 -1.03 -8.24 -6.09
CA VAL A 99 -0.60 -6.83 -6.07
C VAL A 99 0.87 -6.69 -6.49
N ARG A 100 1.77 -7.55 -6.01
CA ARG A 100 3.18 -7.52 -6.40
C ARG A 100 3.35 -7.70 -7.91
N ASP A 101 2.68 -8.69 -8.48
CA ASP A 101 2.74 -8.99 -9.91
C ASP A 101 2.21 -7.83 -10.74
N LEU A 102 1.01 -7.32 -10.40
CA LEU A 102 0.39 -6.17 -11.07
C LEU A 102 1.33 -4.96 -11.14
N MET A 103 2.03 -4.64 -10.05
CA MET A 103 2.93 -3.49 -10.02
C MET A 103 4.22 -3.69 -10.81
N GLU A 104 4.70 -4.93 -10.90
CA GLU A 104 5.90 -5.26 -11.68
C GLU A 104 5.58 -5.25 -13.18
N VAL A 105 4.45 -5.83 -13.58
CA VAL A 105 3.97 -5.80 -14.98
C VAL A 105 3.71 -4.36 -15.43
N LEU A 106 2.98 -3.55 -14.64
CA LEU A 106 2.71 -2.15 -14.98
C LEU A 106 3.99 -1.32 -15.19
N ARG A 107 5.05 -1.62 -14.40
CA ARG A 107 6.37 -0.99 -14.56
C ARG A 107 7.02 -1.37 -15.88
N MET A 108 6.91 -2.63 -16.29
CA MET A 108 7.45 -3.13 -17.55
C MET A 108 6.71 -2.53 -18.74
N GLU A 109 5.38 -2.55 -18.70
CA GLU A 109 4.53 -1.93 -19.73
C GLU A 109 4.83 -0.44 -19.88
N SER A 110 4.96 0.28 -18.76
CA SER A 110 5.32 1.70 -18.82
C SER A 110 6.67 1.96 -19.49
N ALA A 111 7.66 1.10 -19.26
CA ALA A 111 8.97 1.21 -19.90
C ALA A 111 8.90 0.89 -21.41
N GLN A 112 8.09 -0.09 -21.81
CA GLN A 112 7.88 -0.47 -23.21
C GLN A 112 7.14 0.62 -23.99
N GLU A 113 6.14 1.24 -23.37
CA GLU A 113 5.32 2.30 -23.97
C GLU A 113 5.96 3.70 -23.86
N GLY A 114 7.05 3.84 -23.11
CA GLY A 114 7.71 5.13 -22.89
C GLY A 114 6.85 6.14 -22.13
N THR A 115 5.98 5.67 -21.22
CA THR A 115 5.07 6.52 -20.44
C THR A 115 5.69 7.07 -19.16
N ASN A 116 6.89 6.62 -18.76
CA ASN A 116 7.65 7.05 -17.57
C ASN A 116 6.84 7.01 -16.25
N ILE A 117 5.89 6.09 -16.14
CA ILE A 117 5.12 5.83 -14.93
C ILE A 117 5.95 4.95 -14.03
N ARG A 118 6.13 5.38 -12.78
CA ARG A 118 6.89 4.65 -11.77
C ARG A 118 5.94 3.84 -10.89
N THR A 119 6.44 2.71 -10.41
CA THR A 119 5.75 1.90 -9.41
C THR A 119 6.63 1.71 -8.19
N ALA A 120 6.01 1.68 -7.01
CA ALA A 120 6.67 1.26 -5.79
C ALA A 120 5.74 0.34 -4.97
N THR A 121 6.26 -0.78 -4.50
CA THR A 121 5.52 -1.72 -3.66
C THR A 121 6.18 -1.85 -2.30
N ILE A 122 5.38 -1.63 -1.26
CA ILE A 122 5.81 -1.75 0.13
C ILE A 122 5.41 -3.13 0.65
N TYR A 123 6.31 -3.78 1.38
CA TYR A 123 6.10 -5.10 1.97
C TYR A 123 6.25 -5.01 3.49
N PRO A 124 5.24 -4.49 4.22
CA PRO A 124 5.26 -4.47 5.67
C PRO A 124 5.18 -5.89 6.25
N ALA A 125 5.87 -6.10 7.38
CA ALA A 125 5.59 -7.19 8.30
C ALA A 125 4.50 -6.74 9.29
N THR A 126 4.73 -6.94 10.59
CA THR A 126 3.79 -6.59 11.66
C THR A 126 3.81 -5.08 11.94
N ILE A 127 2.75 -4.36 11.53
CA ILE A 127 2.56 -2.94 11.82
C ILE A 127 1.35 -2.78 12.74
N ASN A 128 1.50 -2.09 13.86
CA ASN A 128 0.44 -1.93 14.86
C ASN A 128 -0.64 -0.97 14.35
N THR A 129 -1.71 -1.55 13.83
CA THR A 129 -2.82 -0.90 13.14
C THR A 129 -4.10 -1.70 13.40
N GLU A 130 -5.23 -1.17 12.95
CA GLU A 130 -6.56 -1.77 13.04
C GLU A 130 -6.72 -3.00 12.11
N LEU A 131 -5.70 -3.36 11.33
CA LEU A 131 -5.75 -4.48 10.37
C LEU A 131 -6.18 -5.81 11.02
N LEU A 132 -5.76 -6.06 12.26
CA LEU A 132 -6.09 -7.27 13.01
C LEU A 132 -7.58 -7.38 13.35
N GLU A 133 -8.30 -6.25 13.44
CA GLU A 133 -9.73 -6.21 13.75
C GLU A 133 -10.57 -6.88 12.67
N THR A 134 -10.01 -7.06 11.48
CA THR A 134 -10.68 -7.76 10.37
C THR A 134 -10.66 -9.28 10.53
N ILE A 135 -9.85 -9.86 11.43
CA ILE A 135 -9.77 -11.31 11.65
C ILE A 135 -10.92 -11.78 12.55
N THR A 136 -11.89 -12.46 11.96
CA THR A 136 -13.06 -12.99 12.67
C THR A 136 -12.84 -14.42 13.21
N ASP A 137 -11.85 -15.16 12.70
CA ASP A 137 -11.47 -16.46 13.24
C ASP A 137 -10.72 -16.29 14.57
N LYS A 138 -11.31 -16.77 15.67
CA LYS A 138 -10.81 -16.49 17.03
C LYS A 138 -9.40 -17.01 17.26
N ASN A 139 -9.10 -18.22 16.80
CA ASN A 139 -7.79 -18.85 17.00
C ASN A 139 -6.71 -18.10 16.21
N THR A 140 -7.00 -17.75 14.96
CA THR A 140 -6.10 -16.96 14.12
C THR A 140 -5.91 -15.56 14.67
N SER A 141 -6.98 -14.90 15.11
CA SER A 141 -6.95 -13.55 15.70
C SER A 141 -6.09 -13.49 16.97
N GLN A 142 -6.25 -14.46 17.87
CA GLN A 142 -5.42 -14.57 19.08
C GLN A 142 -3.93 -14.78 18.73
N GLY A 143 -3.63 -15.69 17.80
CA GLY A 143 -2.26 -15.96 17.36
C GLY A 143 -1.60 -14.75 16.70
N MET A 144 -2.33 -14.02 15.86
CA MET A 144 -1.81 -12.81 15.20
C MET A 144 -1.64 -11.64 16.18
N THR A 145 -2.54 -11.49 17.14
CA THR A 145 -2.42 -10.44 18.18
C THR A 145 -1.12 -10.62 18.97
N ALA A 146 -0.84 -11.83 19.45
CA ALA A 146 0.40 -12.14 20.17
C ALA A 146 1.66 -11.86 19.32
N LEU A 147 1.62 -12.18 18.02
CA LEU A 147 2.72 -11.90 17.10
C LEU A 147 2.97 -10.39 16.93
N TYR A 148 1.91 -9.60 16.78
CA TYR A 148 2.00 -8.15 16.60
C TYR A 148 2.43 -7.43 17.88
N GLU A 149 1.99 -7.88 19.06
CA GLU A 149 2.50 -7.35 20.33
C GLU A 149 4.03 -7.55 20.46
N GLN A 150 4.54 -8.69 20.01
CA GLN A 150 5.97 -9.01 20.11
C GLN A 150 6.83 -8.25 19.08
N TYR A 151 6.40 -8.23 17.81
CA TYR A 151 7.22 -7.76 16.68
C TYR A 151 6.74 -6.47 16.03
N GLY A 152 5.58 -5.99 16.43
CA GLY A 152 4.95 -4.77 15.94
C GLY A 152 5.87 -3.57 15.94
N ILE A 153 5.76 -2.77 14.87
CA ILE A 153 6.35 -1.44 14.78
C ILE A 153 5.25 -0.42 14.50
N THR A 154 5.52 0.86 14.80
CA THR A 154 4.53 1.92 14.58
C THR A 154 4.34 2.24 13.10
N PRO A 155 3.13 2.66 12.68
CA PRO A 155 2.85 3.12 11.33
C PRO A 155 3.76 4.27 10.87
N ASP A 156 4.22 5.14 11.79
CA ASP A 156 5.14 6.25 11.50
C ASP A 156 6.40 5.79 10.79
N ARG A 157 6.91 4.60 11.11
CA ARG A 157 8.14 4.10 10.49
C ARG A 157 7.96 3.82 9.01
N VAL A 158 6.77 3.35 8.62
CA VAL A 158 6.42 3.14 7.21
C VAL A 158 6.18 4.50 6.54
N ALA A 159 5.45 5.40 7.20
CA ALA A 159 5.13 6.72 6.68
C ALA A 159 6.40 7.56 6.39
N ASN A 160 7.30 7.65 7.37
CA ASN A 160 8.58 8.39 7.27
C ASN A 160 9.45 7.88 6.12
N LEU A 161 9.34 6.59 5.79
CA LEU A 161 10.08 6.00 4.69
C LEU A 161 9.47 6.36 3.33
N ILE A 162 8.14 6.32 3.20
CA ILE A 162 7.43 6.67 1.96
C ILE A 162 7.74 8.12 1.55
N VAL A 163 7.79 9.04 2.51
CA VAL A 163 8.06 10.46 2.26
C VAL A 163 9.55 10.78 2.11
N SER A 164 10.43 9.79 2.27
CA SER A 164 11.87 10.03 2.20
C SER A 164 12.32 10.34 0.76
N PRO A 165 13.32 11.23 0.56
CA PRO A 165 13.81 11.59 -0.78
C PRO A 165 14.33 10.40 -1.60
N ASN A 166 14.73 9.32 -0.92
CA ASN A 166 15.32 8.12 -1.52
C ASN A 166 14.38 6.90 -1.43
N PHE A 167 13.05 7.12 -1.39
CA PHE A 167 12.08 6.03 -1.29
C PHE A 167 12.28 5.01 -2.43
N PRO A 168 12.64 3.75 -2.12
CA PRO A 168 12.98 2.76 -3.13
C PRO A 168 11.72 2.16 -3.76
N ALA A 169 11.85 1.61 -4.97
CA ALA A 169 10.76 0.93 -5.68
C ALA A 169 10.26 -0.34 -4.95
N VAL A 170 11.10 -0.97 -4.12
CA VAL A 170 10.75 -2.14 -3.29
C VAL A 170 11.30 -1.94 -1.89
N PHE A 171 10.45 -2.12 -0.88
CA PHE A 171 10.87 -2.00 0.52
C PHE A 171 10.29 -3.08 1.42
N LEU A 172 11.13 -3.63 2.31
CA LEU A 172 10.76 -4.60 3.33
C LEU A 172 10.86 -3.97 4.72
N SER A 173 9.73 -3.87 5.43
CA SER A 173 9.72 -3.37 6.81
C SER A 173 9.74 -4.54 7.79
N GLN A 174 10.89 -4.78 8.44
CA GLN A 174 11.01 -5.76 9.52
C GLN A 174 11.71 -5.16 10.74
N LYS A 175 11.30 -5.57 11.95
CA LYS A 175 12.03 -5.31 13.19
C LYS A 175 13.32 -6.16 13.16
N LYS A 176 14.48 -5.52 13.31
CA LYS A 176 15.77 -6.23 13.39
C LYS A 176 15.76 -7.10 14.65
N LYS A 177 15.78 -8.44 14.51
CA LYS A 177 16.00 -9.35 15.64
C LYS A 177 17.38 -9.05 16.24
N PRO A 178 17.51 -8.91 17.58
CA PRO A 178 18.83 -8.83 18.21
C PRO A 178 19.64 -10.09 17.88
N GLY A 179 20.85 -9.94 17.35
CA GLY A 179 21.78 -11.05 17.11
C GLY A 179 21.63 -11.82 15.79
N THR A 180 20.67 -11.51 14.91
CA THR A 180 20.61 -12.13 13.57
C THR A 180 20.86 -11.08 12.49
N GLY A 181 21.90 -11.30 11.67
CA GLY A 181 22.11 -10.55 10.43
C GLY A 181 20.86 -10.60 9.54
N ILE A 182 20.65 -9.55 8.75
CA ILE A 182 19.58 -9.50 7.74
C ILE A 182 19.72 -10.75 6.88
N MET A 183 18.75 -11.66 6.92
CA MET A 183 18.75 -12.81 6.02
C MET A 183 18.43 -12.26 4.62
N PRO A 184 19.35 -12.28 3.66
CA PRO A 184 19.07 -11.76 2.33
C PRO A 184 18.02 -12.66 1.67
N VAL A 185 16.92 -12.09 1.20
CA VAL A 185 16.06 -12.75 0.21
C VAL A 185 16.86 -12.77 -1.10
N PRO A 186 17.30 -13.93 -1.62
CA PRO A 186 18.11 -13.96 -2.82
C PRO A 186 17.33 -13.36 -4.00
N GLY A 187 17.92 -12.38 -4.69
CA GLY A 187 17.40 -11.84 -5.96
C GLY A 187 16.55 -10.55 -5.90
N LEU A 188 16.30 -9.95 -4.72
CA LEU A 188 15.37 -8.80 -4.61
C LEU A 188 15.99 -7.40 -4.80
N PHE A 189 17.33 -7.29 -4.86
CA PHE A 189 18.01 -5.98 -4.95
C PHE A 189 18.83 -5.86 -6.22
N LYS A 190 18.26 -5.27 -7.28
CA LYS A 190 19.04 -4.61 -8.33
C LYS A 190 19.07 -3.11 -8.02
N LYS A 191 20.26 -2.56 -7.77
CA LYS A 191 20.47 -1.11 -7.64
C LYS A 191 20.04 -0.43 -8.94
N THR A 192 19.05 0.44 -8.90
CA THR A 192 18.80 1.43 -9.96
C THR A 192 19.69 2.66 -9.71
N PRO A 193 20.54 3.07 -10.67
CA PRO A 193 21.44 4.20 -10.47
C PRO A 193 20.70 5.56 -10.56
N ASN A 194 21.02 6.42 -9.58
CA ASN A 194 20.88 7.89 -9.52
C ASN A 194 20.09 8.59 -10.64
N LEU A 195 18.88 9.06 -10.34
CA LEU A 195 18.26 10.18 -11.06
C LEU A 195 17.10 10.78 -10.25
N ILE A 196 17.40 11.67 -9.29
CA ILE A 196 16.39 12.58 -8.73
C ILE A 196 17.02 13.97 -8.60
N LYS A 197 16.61 14.90 -9.47
CA LYS A 197 16.70 16.34 -9.20
C LYS A 197 15.53 16.73 -8.28
N PRO A 198 15.69 17.72 -7.39
CA PRO A 198 14.66 18.09 -6.42
C PRO A 198 13.50 18.79 -7.13
N CYS A 199 12.43 18.07 -7.42
CA CYS A 199 11.14 18.65 -7.82
C CYS A 199 10.18 18.62 -6.63
N PHE A 200 9.64 19.79 -6.29
CA PHE A 200 8.64 19.99 -5.26
C PHE A 200 7.42 19.07 -5.48
N PHE A 201 7.21 18.12 -4.58
CA PHE A 201 6.14 17.12 -4.69
C PHE A 201 4.79 17.71 -4.23
N LYS A 202 3.76 17.65 -5.06
CA LYS A 202 2.36 17.70 -4.61
C LYS A 202 1.89 16.26 -4.41
N ILE A 203 1.77 15.76 -3.18
CA ILE A 203 1.42 14.37 -2.92
C ILE A 203 -0.07 14.27 -2.57
N LEU A 204 -0.84 13.51 -3.36
CA LEU A 204 -2.16 13.04 -2.94
C LEU A 204 -1.99 11.66 -2.29
N VAL A 205 -2.33 11.54 -1.00
CA VAL A 205 -2.23 10.27 -0.28
C VAL A 205 -3.56 9.89 0.33
N PHE A 206 -4.00 8.65 0.07
CA PHE A 206 -5.17 8.06 0.71
C PHE A 206 -4.69 6.98 1.67
N PHE A 207 -5.01 7.11 2.96
CA PHE A 207 -4.60 6.18 4.00
C PHE A 207 -5.81 5.61 4.72
N ALA A 208 -5.92 4.28 4.73
CA ALA A 208 -6.91 3.56 5.54
C ALA A 208 -6.26 2.87 6.77
N VAL A 209 -4.96 3.07 7.02
CA VAL A 209 -4.21 2.26 8.01
C VAL A 209 -3.09 3.04 8.72
N ILE A 210 -3.14 4.38 8.74
CA ILE A 210 -2.22 5.22 9.53
C ILE A 210 -3.09 6.15 10.40
N PRO A 211 -2.87 6.21 11.73
CA PRO A 211 -3.66 7.06 12.61
C PRO A 211 -3.62 8.53 12.16
N PHE A 212 -4.81 9.14 12.02
CA PHE A 212 -5.01 10.51 11.52
C PHE A 212 -4.11 11.57 12.19
N ARG A 213 -3.77 11.39 13.47
CA ARG A 213 -2.91 12.31 14.23
C ARG A 213 -1.48 12.38 13.69
N ILE A 214 -0.92 11.23 13.28
CA ILE A 214 0.42 11.11 12.70
C ILE A 214 0.44 11.73 11.30
N LEU A 215 -0.67 11.58 10.57
CA LEU A 215 -0.84 12.11 9.23
C LEU A 215 -0.79 13.65 9.19
N VAL A 216 -1.47 14.31 10.13
CA VAL A 216 -1.48 15.77 10.27
C VAL A 216 -0.09 16.29 10.62
N GLU A 217 0.65 15.59 11.48
CA GLU A 217 1.99 16.00 11.87
C GLU A 217 3.02 15.86 10.73
N LEU A 218 2.91 14.80 9.92
CA LEU A 218 3.76 14.59 8.74
C LEU A 218 3.46 15.58 7.60
N ALA A 219 2.18 15.84 7.33
CA ALA A 219 1.78 16.81 6.32
C ALA A 219 2.22 18.24 6.68
N ASN A 220 2.06 18.64 7.95
CA ASN A 220 2.48 19.96 8.44
C ASN A 220 4.01 20.15 8.47
N ARG A 221 4.80 19.08 8.68
CA ARG A 221 6.27 19.16 8.63
C ARG A 221 6.82 19.27 7.20
N LEU A 222 6.10 18.73 6.21
CA LEU A 222 6.59 18.63 4.82
C LEU A 222 6.11 19.76 3.91
N PHE A 223 4.96 20.38 4.18
CA PHE A 223 4.34 21.35 3.28
C PHE A 223 3.94 22.61 4.06
N HIS A 224 4.68 23.71 3.87
CA HIS A 224 4.42 25.02 4.50
C HIS A 224 3.17 25.75 3.93
N PHE A 225 2.10 25.03 3.57
CA PHE A 225 0.85 25.59 3.06
C PHE A 225 -0.37 24.81 3.60
N PRO A 226 -1.55 25.46 3.72
CA PRO A 226 -2.72 24.83 4.31
C PRO A 226 -3.27 23.76 3.35
N ILE A 227 -3.05 22.49 3.68
CA ILE A 227 -3.71 21.36 2.99
C ILE A 227 -5.02 21.10 3.73
N VAL A 228 -6.14 21.35 3.05
CA VAL A 228 -7.48 20.97 3.54
C VAL A 228 -7.70 19.50 3.21
N PHE A 229 -7.78 18.66 4.23
CA PHE A 229 -8.10 17.23 4.10
C PHE A 229 -9.60 17.06 3.82
N ILE A 230 -9.94 16.43 2.69
CA ILE A 230 -11.31 15.95 2.47
C ILE A 230 -11.44 14.59 3.17
N TYR A 231 -12.22 14.57 4.24
CA TYR A 231 -12.59 13.39 5.00
C TYR A 231 -13.67 12.60 4.23
N PHE A 232 -13.48 11.31 4.03
CA PHE A 232 -14.60 10.40 3.80
C PHE A 232 -14.51 9.26 4.81
N PHE A 233 -15.20 9.45 5.93
CA PHE A 233 -15.73 8.36 6.72
C PHE A 233 -16.83 7.68 5.91
N TYR A 234 -16.62 6.41 5.58
CA TYR A 234 -17.69 5.42 5.36
C TYR A 234 -17.22 4.24 6.23
N LEU A 235 -17.79 3.94 7.40
CA LEU A 235 -19.18 3.58 7.64
C LEU A 235 -19.70 2.63 6.56
N ILE A 236 -18.99 1.50 6.42
CA ILE A 236 -19.52 0.24 5.93
C ILE A 236 -19.09 -0.82 6.96
N ILE A 237 -19.85 -0.86 8.05
CA ILE A 237 -20.27 -2.13 8.66
C ILE A 237 -21.41 -2.64 7.80
#